data_AF-C1FF38-F1
#
_entry.id   AF-C1FF38-F1
#
_cell.length_a   1.000
_cell.length_b   1.000
_cell.length_c   1.000
_cell.angle_alpha   90.00
_cell.angle_beta   90.00
_cell.angle_gamma   90.00
#
_symmetry.space_group_name_H-M   'P 1'
#
loop_
_entity.id
_entity.type
_entity.pdbx_description
1 polymer ?
#
loop_
_entity_poly.entity_id
_entity_poly.type
_entity_poly.pdbx_seq_one_letter_code
_entity_poly.pdbx_strand_id
1 'polypeptide(L)'
;MRLAEYESIRAHLLSLPCARYPDMDALKAAHPGVSLDALVSICAQESSRRIKAHHGRHARAISDHARRYLAGEDIFDVAHAVDFPPCQLMRLLVEHLLGVGHKAAGALIRDPHGRVPIHPPPESPAGAHHADDPVAGAALCERIRFDVERCVAWDHVASPAVDASRHSAGREYEDLLEEKLNALGVPFVSEGSLRAEGHAKTPDVKLELPIAVRGRVVNWIDSKASFCDPIVHYERGAEQFQGYVDRFGPGMVVYWLGVVDEIAEESESRGDVLVVDDFPDESEVTKLKLTPRV
;
A
#
# COMPACT_ATOMS: atom_id res chain seq x y z
N MET A 1 -3.14 -12.03 16.22
CA MET A 1 -1.77 -12.57 16.42
C MET A 1 -1.09 -11.82 17.55
N ARG A 2 -0.31 -12.48 18.40
CA ARG A 2 0.43 -11.82 19.49
C ARG A 2 1.55 -10.92 18.96
N LEU A 3 1.81 -9.80 19.63
CA LEU A 3 2.84 -8.83 19.24
C LEU A 3 4.22 -9.46 19.06
N ALA A 4 4.61 -10.36 19.98
CA ALA A 4 5.90 -11.04 19.92
C ALA A 4 6.06 -11.91 18.65
N GLU A 5 4.98 -12.52 18.15
CA GLU A 5 5.00 -13.31 16.92
C GLU A 5 5.14 -12.39 15.70
N TYR A 6 4.40 -11.27 15.67
CA TYR A 6 4.56 -10.22 14.66
C TYR A 6 6.00 -9.68 14.62
N GLU A 7 6.60 -9.38 15.78
CA GLU A 7 7.97 -8.87 15.86
C GLU A 7 9.00 -9.88 15.34
N SER A 8 8.80 -11.17 15.60
CA SER A 8 9.63 -12.25 15.05
C SER A 8 9.55 -12.30 13.52
N ILE A 9 8.34 -12.27 12.95
CA ILE A 9 8.12 -12.23 11.48
C ILE A 9 8.80 -10.99 10.90
N ARG A 10 8.56 -9.82 11.49
CA ARG A 10 9.14 -8.55 11.04
C ARG A 10 10.66 -8.57 11.09
N ALA A 11 11.26 -9.09 12.16
CA ALA A 11 12.71 -9.22 12.27
C ALA A 11 13.29 -10.12 11.18
N HIS A 12 12.64 -11.25 10.88
CA HIS A 12 13.03 -12.11 9.76
C HIS A 12 12.97 -11.37 8.44
N LEU A 13 11.86 -10.68 8.15
CA LEU A 13 11.74 -9.89 6.92
C LEU A 13 12.85 -8.84 6.83
N LEU A 14 13.18 -8.15 7.93
CA LEU A 14 14.23 -7.12 7.98
C LEU A 14 15.65 -7.67 7.75
N SER A 15 15.85 -8.97 7.95
CA SER A 15 17.11 -9.64 7.63
C SER A 15 17.30 -9.92 6.13
N LEU A 16 16.22 -9.86 5.35
CA LEU A 16 16.25 -10.11 3.90
C LEU A 16 16.51 -8.82 3.10
N PRO A 17 17.19 -8.92 1.94
CA PRO A 17 17.29 -7.81 0.99
C PRO A 17 15.90 -7.27 0.58
N CYS A 18 15.79 -5.97 0.34
CA CYS A 18 14.55 -5.26 0.01
C CYS A 18 13.86 -5.81 -1.24
N ALA A 19 14.62 -6.27 -2.24
CA ALA A 19 14.08 -6.82 -3.48
C ALA A 19 13.77 -8.34 -3.39
N ARG A 20 14.07 -9.00 -2.27
CA ARG A 20 13.87 -10.43 -2.10
C ARG A 20 12.49 -10.70 -1.50
N TYR A 21 11.65 -11.38 -2.26
CA TYR A 21 10.41 -11.93 -1.71
C TYR A 21 10.76 -13.08 -0.73
N PRO A 22 10.20 -13.11 0.48
CA PRO A 22 10.49 -14.16 1.47
C PRO A 22 9.98 -15.52 0.99
N ASP A 23 10.58 -16.58 1.51
CA ASP A 23 10.05 -17.93 1.38
C ASP A 23 8.79 -18.05 2.24
N MET A 24 7.63 -17.91 1.60
CA MET A 24 6.34 -17.89 2.29
C MET A 24 5.97 -19.25 2.89
N ASP A 25 6.41 -20.35 2.28
CA ASP A 25 6.15 -21.69 2.79
C ASP A 25 6.96 -21.93 4.07
N ALA A 26 8.24 -21.54 4.06
CA ALA A 26 9.08 -21.60 5.25
C ALA A 26 8.55 -20.68 6.37
N LEU A 27 8.12 -19.47 6.02
CA LEU A 27 7.55 -18.52 6.98
C LEU A 27 6.23 -19.05 7.59
N LYS A 28 5.36 -19.64 6.75
CA LYS A 28 4.12 -20.26 7.20
C LYS A 28 4.36 -21.50 8.07
N ALA A 29 5.39 -22.28 7.76
CA ALA A 29 5.79 -23.42 8.59
C ALA A 29 6.33 -22.98 9.95
N ALA A 30 7.05 -21.86 10.03
CA ALA A 30 7.54 -21.27 11.27
C ALA A 30 6.42 -20.61 12.11
N HIS A 31 5.36 -20.11 11.45
CA HIS A 31 4.23 -19.41 12.07
C HIS A 31 2.89 -20.07 11.69
N PRO A 32 2.61 -21.30 12.16
CA PRO A 32 1.44 -22.06 11.73
C PRO A 32 0.10 -21.42 12.15
N GLY A 33 0.08 -20.57 13.18
CA GLY A 33 -1.11 -19.85 13.62
C GLY A 33 -1.49 -18.63 12.77
N VAL A 34 -0.61 -18.16 11.89
CA VAL A 34 -0.83 -16.94 11.10
C VAL A 34 -1.30 -17.29 9.69
N SER A 35 -2.35 -16.66 9.18
CA SER A 35 -2.85 -16.93 7.82
C SER A 35 -1.82 -16.54 6.76
N LEU A 36 -1.88 -17.17 5.58
CA LEU A 36 -0.99 -16.81 4.48
C LEU A 36 -1.21 -15.35 4.06
N ASP A 37 -2.46 -14.89 4.01
CA ASP A 37 -2.80 -13.53 3.64
C ASP A 37 -2.26 -12.49 4.63
N ALA A 38 -2.27 -12.80 5.93
CA ALA A 38 -1.64 -11.96 6.96
C ALA A 38 -0.13 -11.84 6.71
N LEU A 39 0.55 -12.96 6.45
CA LEU A 39 1.99 -12.95 6.15
C LEU A 39 2.32 -12.14 4.89
N VAL A 40 1.54 -12.30 3.81
CA VAL A 40 1.70 -11.53 2.57
C VAL A 40 1.47 -10.04 2.85
N SER A 41 0.47 -9.70 3.64
CA SER A 41 0.17 -8.32 4.02
C SER A 41 1.33 -7.67 4.81
N ILE A 42 1.86 -8.37 5.81
CA ILE A 42 2.99 -7.91 6.62
C ILE A 42 4.23 -7.71 5.74
N CYS A 43 4.51 -8.66 4.84
CA CYS A 43 5.61 -8.54 3.88
C CYS A 43 5.45 -7.31 2.97
N ALA A 44 4.25 -7.11 2.42
CA ALA A 44 3.94 -5.96 1.56
C ALA A 44 4.09 -4.62 2.31
N GLN A 45 3.66 -4.55 3.57
CA GLN A 45 3.78 -3.38 4.42
C GLN A 45 5.23 -3.04 4.74
N GLU A 46 6.02 -4.03 5.17
CA GLU A 46 7.43 -3.85 5.48
C GLU A 46 8.24 -3.42 4.26
N SER A 47 7.97 -4.04 3.10
CA SER A 47 8.61 -3.65 1.85
C SER A 47 8.27 -2.22 1.46
N SER A 48 6.99 -1.83 1.58
CA SER A 48 6.54 -0.46 1.31
C SER A 48 7.17 0.57 2.25
N ARG A 49 7.40 0.21 3.53
CA ARG A 49 8.10 1.07 4.50
C ARG A 49 9.55 1.28 4.09
N ARG A 50 10.29 0.23 3.74
CA ARG A 50 11.69 0.35 3.30
C ARG A 50 11.84 1.19 2.05
N ILE A 51 10.97 0.98 1.06
CA ILE A 51 10.95 1.80 -0.17
C ILE A 51 10.79 3.26 0.20
N LYS A 52 9.78 3.61 1.01
CA LYS A 52 9.54 5.00 1.44
C LYS A 52 10.73 5.59 2.20
N ALA A 53 11.32 4.81 3.12
CA ALA A 53 12.46 5.24 3.94
C ALA A 53 13.73 5.48 3.11
N HIS A 54 13.94 4.73 2.02
CA HIS A 54 15.16 4.80 1.22
C HIS A 54 15.00 5.56 -0.10
N HIS A 55 13.77 5.79 -0.57
CA HIS A 55 13.51 6.51 -1.83
C HIS A 55 14.26 7.85 -1.91
N GLY A 56 14.19 8.68 -0.86
CA GLY A 56 14.88 9.97 -0.84
C GLY A 56 16.40 9.85 -0.94
N ARG A 57 17.00 8.78 -0.42
CA ARG A 57 18.44 8.50 -0.54
C ARG A 57 18.81 8.19 -2.00
N HIS A 58 18.07 7.31 -2.65
CA HIS A 58 18.32 6.92 -4.05
C HIS A 58 18.00 8.05 -5.03
N ALA A 59 16.98 8.86 -4.76
CA ALA A 59 16.69 10.05 -5.55
C ALA A 59 17.85 11.07 -5.51
N ARG A 60 18.50 11.25 -4.35
CA ARG A 60 19.70 12.11 -4.25
C ARG A 60 20.94 11.50 -4.93
N ALA A 61 21.06 10.18 -4.90
CA ALA A 61 22.16 9.44 -5.54
C ALA A 61 21.89 9.08 -7.01
N ILE A 62 20.84 9.62 -7.62
CA ILE A 62 20.36 9.15 -8.92
C ILE A 62 21.40 9.33 -10.04
N SER A 63 22.19 10.40 -9.99
CA SER A 63 23.28 10.63 -10.95
C SER A 63 24.35 9.54 -10.92
N ASP A 64 24.60 8.93 -9.74
CA ASP A 64 25.55 7.84 -9.61
C ASP A 64 25.00 6.53 -10.16
N HIS A 65 23.72 6.24 -9.89
CA HIS A 65 23.02 5.08 -10.44
C HIS A 65 22.89 5.19 -11.98
N ALA A 66 22.57 6.39 -12.48
CA ALA A 66 22.51 6.68 -13.91
C ALA A 66 23.86 6.46 -14.60
N ARG A 67 24.97 6.89 -14.00
CA ARG A 67 26.31 6.66 -14.53
C ARG A 67 26.64 5.18 -14.68
N ARG A 68 26.31 4.36 -13.68
CA ARG A 68 26.48 2.90 -13.72
C ARG A 68 25.65 2.27 -14.85
N TYR A 69 24.39 2.66 -14.94
CA TYR A 69 23.48 2.17 -15.98
C TYR A 69 23.97 2.54 -17.39
N LEU A 70 24.36 3.81 -17.61
CA LEU A 70 24.91 4.30 -18.88
C LEU A 70 26.24 3.61 -19.25
N ALA A 71 27.04 3.21 -18.26
CA ALA A 71 28.26 2.42 -18.48
C ALA A 71 27.99 0.96 -18.91
N GLY A 72 26.73 0.53 -18.98
CA GLY A 72 26.34 -0.80 -19.45
C GLY A 72 25.97 -1.80 -18.36
N GLU A 73 26.03 -1.42 -17.08
CA GLU A 73 25.68 -2.32 -15.98
C GLU A 73 24.18 -2.66 -15.99
N ASP A 74 23.82 -3.92 -15.79
CA ASP A 74 22.43 -4.39 -15.81
C ASP A 74 21.61 -3.76 -14.67
N ILE A 75 20.34 -3.42 -14.95
CA ILE A 75 19.48 -2.74 -13.98
C ILE A 75 19.28 -3.56 -12.70
N PHE A 76 19.22 -4.88 -12.78
CA PHE A 76 19.05 -5.75 -11.61
C PHE A 76 20.32 -5.78 -10.76
N ASP A 77 21.50 -5.72 -11.36
CA ASP A 77 22.77 -5.64 -10.63
C ASP A 77 22.89 -4.30 -9.89
N VAL A 78 22.51 -3.20 -10.54
CA VAL A 78 22.47 -1.88 -9.89
C VAL A 78 21.46 -1.89 -8.73
N ALA A 79 20.25 -2.40 -8.95
CA ALA A 79 19.19 -2.50 -7.96
C ALA A 79 19.59 -3.36 -6.75
N HIS A 80 20.19 -4.52 -7.01
CA HIS A 80 20.68 -5.43 -5.98
C HIS A 80 21.79 -4.80 -5.15
N ALA A 81 22.78 -4.17 -5.79
CA ALA A 81 23.91 -3.55 -5.11
C ALA A 81 23.51 -2.39 -4.17
N VAL A 82 22.39 -1.71 -4.46
CA VAL A 82 21.90 -0.58 -3.66
C VAL A 82 20.72 -0.97 -2.75
N ASP A 83 20.36 -2.26 -2.73
CA ASP A 83 19.23 -2.83 -2.00
C ASP A 83 17.90 -2.07 -2.21
N PHE A 84 17.54 -1.85 -3.47
CA PHE A 84 16.34 -1.11 -3.85
C PHE A 84 15.53 -1.83 -4.93
N PRO A 85 14.19 -1.81 -4.92
CA PRO A 85 13.40 -2.55 -5.91
C PRO A 85 13.62 -2.04 -7.33
N PRO A 86 13.77 -2.95 -8.31
CA PRO A 86 14.14 -2.58 -9.68
C PRO A 86 13.10 -1.68 -10.35
N CYS A 87 11.79 -1.84 -10.11
CA CYS A 87 10.79 -0.90 -10.67
C CYS A 87 10.94 0.52 -10.10
N GLN A 88 11.26 0.64 -8.81
CA GLN A 88 11.43 1.95 -8.18
C GLN A 88 12.75 2.61 -8.61
N LEU A 89 13.83 1.83 -8.75
CA LEU A 89 15.07 2.33 -9.32
C LEU A 89 14.88 2.77 -10.77
N MET A 90 14.22 1.93 -11.58
CA MET A 90 13.96 2.24 -12.98
C MET A 90 13.10 3.50 -13.13
N ARG A 91 12.12 3.68 -12.24
CA ARG A 91 11.32 4.91 -12.18
C ARG A 91 12.17 6.16 -11.95
N LEU A 92 13.09 6.12 -10.99
CA LEU A 92 14.01 7.24 -10.74
C LEU A 92 14.96 7.46 -11.93
N LEU A 93 15.42 6.38 -12.55
CA LEU A 93 16.30 6.45 -13.72
C LEU A 93 15.60 7.08 -14.91
N VAL A 94 14.38 6.70 -15.25
CA VAL A 94 13.65 7.32 -16.37
C VAL A 94 13.30 8.77 -16.08
N GLU A 95 12.94 9.11 -14.83
CA GLU A 95 12.71 10.50 -14.40
C GLU A 95 13.95 11.36 -14.65
N HIS A 96 15.12 10.86 -14.23
CA HIS A 96 16.38 11.56 -14.40
C HIS A 96 16.88 11.57 -15.85
N LEU A 97 17.06 10.38 -16.46
CA LEU A 97 17.68 10.21 -17.77
C LEU A 97 16.89 10.85 -18.90
N LEU A 98 15.55 10.78 -18.86
CA LEU A 98 14.67 11.33 -19.89
C LEU A 98 14.13 12.72 -19.52
N GLY A 99 14.44 13.25 -18.33
CA GLY A 99 13.97 14.56 -17.89
C GLY A 99 12.44 14.66 -17.76
N VAL A 100 11.75 13.54 -17.57
CA VAL A 100 10.29 13.51 -17.45
C VAL A 100 9.85 13.75 -16.01
N GLY A 101 8.67 14.34 -15.80
CA GLY A 101 8.14 14.53 -14.45
C GLY A 101 7.66 13.22 -13.78
N HIS A 102 7.57 13.22 -12.45
CA HIS A 102 7.17 12.07 -11.62
C HIS A 102 5.91 11.30 -12.09
N LYS A 103 4.89 12.02 -12.57
CA LYS A 103 3.64 11.42 -13.11
C LYS A 103 3.89 10.69 -14.44
N ALA A 104 4.70 11.29 -15.31
CA ALA A 104 5.06 10.70 -16.59
C ALA A 104 5.97 9.48 -16.41
N ALA A 105 6.94 9.54 -15.49
CA ALA A 105 7.76 8.39 -15.10
C ALA A 105 6.89 7.22 -14.61
N GLY A 106 5.92 7.47 -13.73
CA GLY A 106 5.00 6.42 -13.28
C GLY A 106 4.15 5.83 -14.41
N ALA A 107 3.78 6.63 -15.41
CA ALA A 107 3.02 6.16 -16.55
C ALA A 107 3.89 5.35 -17.54
N LEU A 108 5.16 5.71 -17.70
CA LEU A 108 6.17 4.96 -18.45
C LEU A 108 6.39 3.57 -17.88
N ILE A 109 6.50 3.45 -16.55
CA ILE A 109 6.65 2.14 -15.89
C ILE A 109 5.43 1.24 -16.12
N ARG A 110 4.22 1.81 -16.18
CA ARG A 110 2.98 1.05 -16.45
C ARG A 110 2.85 0.59 -17.89
N ASP A 111 3.37 1.38 -18.82
CA ASP A 111 3.13 1.22 -20.25
C ASP A 111 4.34 1.78 -21.01
N PRO A 112 5.41 0.98 -21.14
CA PRO A 112 6.65 1.44 -21.76
C PRO A 112 6.52 1.61 -23.29
N HIS A 113 5.62 0.84 -23.92
CA HIS A 113 5.36 0.92 -25.35
C HIS A 113 4.64 2.23 -25.70
N GLY A 114 5.24 3.03 -26.58
CA GLY A 114 4.67 4.31 -27.01
C GLY A 114 4.88 5.49 -26.06
N ARG A 115 5.42 5.27 -24.85
CA ARG A 115 5.79 6.35 -23.93
C ARG A 115 7.30 6.60 -23.85
N VAL A 116 8.13 5.56 -23.95
CA VAL A 116 9.58 5.72 -24.06
C VAL A 116 9.89 6.27 -25.46
N PRO A 117 10.53 7.45 -25.57
CA PRO A 117 10.81 8.06 -26.87
C PRO A 117 11.81 7.21 -27.68
N ILE A 118 11.86 7.41 -29.00
CA ILE A 118 12.83 6.70 -29.86
C ILE A 118 14.26 7.20 -29.61
N HIS A 119 14.41 8.49 -29.35
CA HIS A 119 15.67 9.13 -28.97
C HIS A 119 15.48 9.87 -27.65
N PRO A 120 16.52 9.96 -26.80
CA PRO A 120 16.43 10.71 -25.56
C PRO A 120 16.19 12.20 -25.88
N PRO A 121 15.38 12.92 -25.09
CA PRO A 121 15.18 14.36 -25.29
C PRO A 121 16.52 15.10 -25.24
N PRO A 122 16.83 16.02 -26.17
CA PRO A 122 18.15 16.67 -26.24
C PRO A 122 18.58 17.38 -24.95
N GLU A 123 17.62 17.96 -24.23
CA GLU A 123 17.80 18.65 -22.95
C GLU A 123 17.96 17.71 -21.75
N SER A 124 17.72 16.41 -21.93
CA SER A 124 17.81 15.42 -20.87
C SER A 124 19.26 14.96 -20.64
N PRO A 125 19.60 14.44 -19.45
CA PRO A 125 20.92 13.84 -19.19
C PRO A 125 21.31 12.75 -20.18
N ALA A 126 20.37 11.91 -20.64
CA ALA A 126 20.65 10.91 -21.67
C ALA A 126 20.91 11.54 -23.04
N GLY A 127 20.19 12.62 -23.38
CA GLY A 127 20.40 13.38 -24.62
C GLY A 127 21.76 14.05 -24.65
N ALA A 128 22.17 14.67 -23.54
CA ALA A 128 23.50 15.25 -23.39
C ALA A 128 24.61 14.20 -23.45
N HIS A 129 24.39 12.99 -22.90
CA HIS A 129 25.39 11.92 -22.92
C HIS A 129 25.65 11.35 -24.32
N HIS A 130 24.62 11.32 -25.17
CA HIS A 130 24.68 10.80 -26.54
C HIS A 130 24.49 11.89 -27.61
N ALA A 131 24.85 13.14 -27.31
CA ALA A 131 24.63 14.28 -28.20
C ALA A 131 25.29 14.10 -29.57
N ASP A 132 26.49 13.49 -29.59
CA ASP A 132 27.29 13.24 -30.80
C ASP A 132 27.05 11.85 -31.42
N ASP A 133 26.21 11.01 -30.79
CA ASP A 133 25.91 9.64 -31.25
C ASP A 133 24.41 9.32 -31.14
N PRO A 134 23.60 9.76 -32.13
CA PRO A 134 22.17 9.51 -32.15
C PRO A 134 21.80 8.02 -32.20
N VAL A 135 22.69 7.17 -32.71
CA VAL A 135 22.49 5.71 -32.80
C VAL A 135 22.61 5.10 -31.41
N ALA A 136 23.64 5.47 -30.64
CA ALA A 136 23.76 5.08 -29.25
C ALA A 136 22.60 5.62 -28.39
N GLY A 137 22.17 6.86 -28.63
CA GLY A 137 20.98 7.43 -27.98
C GLY A 137 19.71 6.61 -28.24
N ALA A 138 19.47 6.19 -29.49
CA ALA A 138 18.35 5.32 -29.82
C ALA A 138 18.45 3.95 -29.13
N ALA A 139 19.65 3.34 -29.15
CA ALA A 139 19.90 2.07 -28.48
C ALA A 139 19.67 2.14 -26.97
N LEU A 140 19.99 3.26 -26.32
CA LEU A 140 19.70 3.49 -24.91
C LEU A 140 18.19 3.53 -24.65
N CYS A 141 17.41 4.21 -25.48
CA CYS A 141 15.95 4.25 -25.36
C CYS A 141 15.30 2.87 -25.56
N GLU A 142 15.79 2.08 -26.51
CA GLU A 142 15.39 0.67 -26.68
C GLU A 142 15.71 -0.15 -25.42
N ARG A 143 16.92 0.03 -24.87
CA ARG A 143 17.33 -0.63 -23.64
C ARG A 143 16.45 -0.24 -22.45
N ILE A 144 16.13 1.04 -22.29
CA ILE A 144 15.24 1.53 -21.24
C ILE A 144 13.88 0.83 -21.35
N ARG A 145 13.32 0.72 -22.57
CA ARG A 145 12.04 0.04 -22.79
C ARG A 145 12.10 -1.42 -22.35
N PHE A 146 13.12 -2.14 -22.82
CA PHE A 146 13.34 -3.54 -22.47
C PHE A 146 13.56 -3.76 -20.97
N ASP A 147 14.34 -2.88 -20.33
CA ASP A 147 14.61 -2.97 -18.89
C ASP A 147 13.38 -2.60 -18.05
N VAL A 148 12.51 -1.68 -18.50
CA VAL A 148 11.22 -1.44 -17.84
C VAL A 148 10.35 -2.71 -17.88
N GLU A 149 10.24 -3.37 -19.04
CA GLU A 149 9.46 -4.61 -19.17
C GLU A 149 10.00 -5.71 -18.24
N ARG A 150 11.33 -5.90 -18.23
CA ARG A 150 11.99 -6.85 -17.33
C ARG A 150 11.73 -6.52 -15.86
N CYS A 151 11.89 -5.26 -15.47
CA CYS A 151 11.67 -4.82 -14.09
C CYS A 151 10.22 -5.07 -13.68
N VAL A 152 9.25 -4.75 -14.54
CA VAL A 152 7.81 -4.94 -14.25
C VAL A 152 7.47 -6.43 -14.12
N ALA A 153 8.03 -7.28 -14.97
CA ALA A 153 7.80 -8.72 -14.91
C ALA A 153 8.41 -9.40 -13.67
N TRP A 154 9.53 -8.86 -13.16
CA TRP A 154 10.28 -9.49 -12.07
C TRP A 154 10.02 -8.88 -10.69
N ASP A 155 9.63 -7.60 -10.60
CA ASP A 155 9.45 -6.93 -9.30
C ASP A 155 8.16 -7.38 -8.61
N HIS A 156 8.30 -8.31 -7.67
CA HIS A 156 7.20 -8.84 -6.84
C HIS A 156 6.76 -7.89 -5.72
N VAL A 157 7.39 -6.73 -5.57
CA VAL A 157 7.24 -5.86 -4.41
C VAL A 157 6.56 -4.55 -4.76
N ALA A 158 6.97 -3.94 -5.88
CA ALA A 158 6.64 -2.56 -6.23
C ALA A 158 6.33 -2.37 -7.73
N SER A 159 5.97 -3.44 -8.43
CA SER A 159 5.50 -3.37 -9.82
C SER A 159 4.08 -2.82 -9.91
N PRO A 160 3.68 -2.28 -11.07
CA PRO A 160 2.31 -1.87 -11.35
C PRO A 160 1.24 -2.93 -11.05
N ALA A 161 1.55 -4.21 -11.29
CA ALA A 161 0.61 -5.31 -11.06
C ALA A 161 0.34 -5.50 -9.55
N VAL A 162 1.38 -5.38 -8.72
CA VAL A 162 1.25 -5.45 -7.26
C VAL A 162 0.43 -4.27 -6.73
N ASP A 163 0.69 -3.06 -7.23
CA ASP A 163 -0.10 -1.88 -6.86
C ASP A 163 -1.57 -2.02 -7.29
N ALA A 164 -1.84 -2.52 -8.49
CA ALA A 164 -3.19 -2.76 -8.99
C ALA A 164 -3.91 -3.83 -8.16
N SER A 165 -3.24 -4.92 -7.80
CA SER A 165 -3.78 -5.99 -6.95
C SER A 165 -4.18 -5.46 -5.57
N ARG A 166 -3.35 -4.63 -4.93
CA ARG A 166 -3.68 -3.99 -3.64
C ARG A 166 -4.89 -3.07 -3.75
N HIS A 167 -5.00 -2.31 -4.83
CA HIS A 167 -6.17 -1.47 -5.07
C HIS A 167 -7.45 -2.28 -5.34
N SER A 168 -7.35 -3.41 -6.04
CA SER A 168 -8.48 -4.33 -6.24
C SER A 168 -8.95 -4.92 -4.92
N ALA A 169 -8.01 -5.46 -4.13
CA ALA A 169 -8.33 -6.04 -2.82
C ALA A 169 -8.99 -5.02 -1.89
N GLY A 170 -8.53 -3.76 -1.88
CA GLY A 170 -9.19 -2.68 -1.12
C GLY A 170 -10.68 -2.56 -1.45
N ARG A 171 -11.02 -2.48 -2.74
CA ARG A 171 -12.40 -2.38 -3.20
C ARG A 171 -13.22 -3.62 -2.90
N GLU A 172 -12.66 -4.81 -3.09
CA GLU A 172 -13.35 -6.07 -2.79
C GLU A 172 -13.76 -6.17 -1.31
N TYR A 173 -12.92 -5.68 -0.40
CA TYR A 173 -13.23 -5.64 1.03
C TYR A 173 -14.18 -4.50 1.43
N GLU A 174 -14.19 -3.39 0.69
CA GLU A 174 -15.22 -2.35 0.82
C GLU A 174 -16.58 -2.89 0.36
N ASP A 175 -16.65 -3.55 -0.80
CA ASP A 175 -17.87 -4.19 -1.31
C ASP A 175 -18.37 -5.27 -0.34
N LEU A 176 -17.49 -6.10 0.21
CA LEU A 176 -17.84 -7.10 1.24
C LEU A 176 -18.43 -6.45 2.50
N LEU A 177 -17.89 -5.32 2.94
CA LEU A 177 -18.44 -4.59 4.10
C LEU A 177 -19.87 -4.11 3.80
N GLU A 178 -20.10 -3.53 2.64
CA GLU A 178 -21.42 -3.08 2.20
C GLU A 178 -22.41 -4.24 2.10
N GLU A 179 -21.99 -5.38 1.55
CA GLU A 179 -22.79 -6.61 1.51
C GLU A 179 -23.18 -7.10 2.91
N LYS A 180 -22.23 -7.15 3.85
CA LYS A 180 -22.50 -7.56 5.24
C LYS A 180 -23.47 -6.60 5.95
N LEU A 181 -23.34 -5.29 5.74
CA LEU A 181 -24.27 -4.29 6.28
C LEU A 181 -25.67 -4.41 5.68
N ASN A 182 -25.76 -4.63 4.37
CA ASN A 182 -27.02 -4.85 3.66
C ASN A 182 -27.72 -6.14 4.12
N ALA A 183 -26.97 -7.23 4.31
CA ALA A 183 -27.51 -8.48 4.85
C ALA A 183 -28.08 -8.29 6.27
N LEU A 184 -27.44 -7.45 7.08
CA LEU A 184 -27.97 -7.04 8.38
C LEU A 184 -29.06 -5.97 8.27
N GLY A 185 -29.37 -5.39 7.11
CA GLY A 185 -30.32 -4.29 6.99
C GLY A 185 -29.94 -3.06 7.82
N VAL A 186 -28.64 -2.77 7.94
CA VAL A 186 -28.12 -1.57 8.59
C VAL A 186 -28.00 -0.47 7.51
N PRO A 187 -28.74 0.64 7.61
CA PRO A 187 -28.67 1.71 6.63
C PRO A 187 -27.38 2.52 6.76
N PHE A 188 -26.76 2.85 5.63
CA PHE A 188 -25.48 3.54 5.58
C PHE A 188 -25.32 4.43 4.35
N VAL A 189 -24.38 5.37 4.43
CA VAL A 189 -23.93 6.25 3.37
C VAL A 189 -22.50 5.86 2.99
N SER A 190 -22.27 5.50 1.73
CA SER A 190 -20.96 5.11 1.20
C SER A 190 -20.02 6.31 1.04
N GLU A 191 -18.72 6.04 0.99
CA GLU A 191 -17.69 7.07 0.80
C GLU A 191 -17.94 7.96 -0.43
N GLY A 192 -18.33 7.34 -1.54
CA GLY A 192 -18.61 8.04 -2.80
C GLY A 192 -19.70 9.10 -2.63
N SER A 193 -20.75 8.79 -1.87
CA SER A 193 -21.84 9.73 -1.55
C SER A 193 -21.36 10.85 -0.63
N LEU A 194 -20.59 10.53 0.42
CA LEU A 194 -20.02 11.54 1.33
C LEU A 194 -19.10 12.52 0.60
N ARG A 195 -18.30 12.03 -0.35
CA ARG A 195 -17.43 12.88 -1.18
C ARG A 195 -18.25 13.77 -2.12
N ALA A 196 -19.34 13.26 -2.70
CA ALA A 196 -20.26 14.06 -3.52
C ALA A 196 -20.94 15.19 -2.72
N GLU A 197 -21.15 14.98 -1.42
CA GLU A 197 -21.66 15.99 -0.47
C GLU A 197 -20.59 17.03 -0.03
N GLY A 198 -19.34 16.87 -0.48
CA GLY A 198 -18.26 17.83 -0.23
C GLY A 198 -17.43 17.54 1.02
N HIS A 199 -17.55 16.36 1.63
CA HIS A 199 -16.70 15.99 2.76
C HIS A 199 -15.25 15.71 2.31
N ALA A 200 -14.31 16.47 2.86
CA ALA A 200 -12.87 16.33 2.52
C ALA A 200 -12.17 15.13 3.19
N LYS A 201 -12.75 14.56 4.26
CA LYS A 201 -12.27 13.36 4.96
C LYS A 201 -13.49 12.52 5.29
N THR A 202 -13.48 11.28 4.82
CA THR A 202 -14.64 10.38 4.80
C THR A 202 -14.22 8.98 5.24
N PRO A 203 -14.94 8.33 6.16
CA PRO A 203 -14.84 6.88 6.34
C PRO A 203 -15.42 6.17 5.12
N ASP A 204 -15.07 4.89 4.93
CA ASP A 204 -15.60 4.09 3.82
C ASP A 204 -17.13 3.95 3.92
N VAL A 205 -17.61 3.81 5.16
CA VAL A 205 -19.03 3.79 5.48
C VAL A 205 -19.34 4.71 6.67
N LYS A 206 -20.37 5.56 6.51
CA LYS A 206 -21.03 6.26 7.62
C LYS A 206 -22.40 5.65 7.85
N LEU A 207 -22.69 5.19 9.06
CA LEU A 207 -23.99 4.61 9.39
C LEU A 207 -25.04 5.72 9.53
N GLU A 208 -26.23 5.52 8.97
CA GLU A 208 -27.34 6.46 9.18
C GLU A 208 -27.88 6.39 10.60
N LEU A 209 -27.88 5.17 11.15
CA LEU A 209 -28.22 4.88 12.54
C LEU A 209 -27.05 4.15 13.20
N PRO A 210 -26.57 4.61 14.37
CA PRO A 210 -25.48 3.94 15.04
C PRO A 210 -25.87 2.52 15.46
N ILE A 211 -24.92 1.59 15.39
CA ILE A 211 -25.06 0.24 15.92
C ILE A 211 -24.23 0.11 17.19
N ALA A 212 -24.55 -0.88 18.04
CA ALA A 212 -23.66 -1.29 19.10
C ALA A 212 -22.98 -2.60 18.71
N VAL A 213 -21.64 -2.62 18.76
CA VAL A 213 -20.80 -3.80 18.53
C VAL A 213 -20.09 -4.09 19.84
N ARG A 214 -20.27 -5.29 20.40
CA ARG A 214 -19.65 -5.68 21.69
C ARG A 214 -19.88 -4.64 22.81
N GLY A 215 -21.05 -4.01 22.81
CA GLY A 215 -21.42 -2.96 23.78
C GLY A 215 -20.84 -1.56 23.51
N ARG A 216 -20.10 -1.36 22.41
CA ARG A 216 -19.54 -0.06 21.97
C ARG A 216 -20.39 0.54 20.86
N VAL A 217 -20.68 1.84 20.92
CA VAL A 217 -21.41 2.55 19.86
C VAL A 217 -20.48 2.78 18.66
N VAL A 218 -20.97 2.45 17.46
CA VAL A 218 -20.28 2.62 16.18
C VAL A 218 -21.15 3.49 15.28
N ASN A 219 -20.60 4.60 14.79
CA ASN A 219 -21.27 5.54 13.88
C ASN A 219 -20.72 5.47 12.45
N TRP A 220 -19.51 4.95 12.28
CA TRP A 220 -18.83 4.82 11.00
C TRP A 220 -17.92 3.58 11.02
N ILE A 221 -17.65 3.04 9.84
CA ILE A 221 -16.78 1.88 9.65
C ILE A 221 -15.78 2.20 8.54
N ASP A 222 -14.52 1.87 8.77
CA ASP A 222 -13.44 1.99 7.79
C ASP A 222 -12.85 0.59 7.54
N SER A 223 -12.74 0.23 6.27
CA SER A 223 -12.36 -1.08 5.74
C SER A 223 -10.88 -1.05 5.32
N LYS A 224 -10.07 -1.95 5.89
CA LYS A 224 -8.64 -2.05 5.58
C LYS A 224 -8.29 -3.45 5.10
N ALA A 225 -8.00 -3.55 3.80
CA ALA A 225 -7.45 -4.75 3.16
C ALA A 225 -5.97 -4.99 3.53
N SER A 226 -5.64 -4.97 4.82
CA SER A 226 -4.29 -5.09 5.33
C SER A 226 -4.25 -5.61 6.77
N PHE A 227 -3.08 -6.09 7.20
CA PHE A 227 -2.85 -6.47 8.59
C PHE A 227 -2.67 -5.23 9.47
N CYS A 228 -3.26 -5.20 10.66
CA CYS A 228 -3.07 -4.12 11.63
C CYS A 228 -1.83 -4.38 12.49
N ASP A 229 -0.79 -3.57 12.30
CA ASP A 229 0.38 -3.59 13.16
C ASP A 229 0.56 -2.28 13.94
N PRO A 230 1.42 -2.26 14.98
CA PRO A 230 1.60 -1.08 15.82
C PRO A 230 2.00 0.16 15.03
N ILE A 231 2.80 -0.01 13.97
CA ILE A 231 3.29 1.10 13.16
C ILE A 231 2.13 1.71 12.36
N VAL A 232 1.29 0.91 11.69
CA VAL A 232 0.11 1.41 10.97
C VAL A 232 -0.85 2.10 11.94
N HIS A 233 -1.14 1.46 13.07
CA HIS A 233 -2.14 1.93 14.02
C HIS A 233 -1.73 3.27 14.65
N TYR A 234 -0.53 3.36 15.22
CA TYR A 234 -0.09 4.56 15.94
C TYR A 234 0.44 5.68 15.02
N GLU A 235 1.17 5.36 13.93
CA GLU A 235 1.77 6.41 13.09
C GLU A 235 0.83 6.98 12.02
N ARG A 236 -0.20 6.23 11.59
CA ARG A 236 -1.07 6.62 10.45
C ARG A 236 -2.56 6.56 10.76
N GLY A 237 -2.98 5.57 11.54
CA GLY A 237 -4.38 5.40 11.91
C GLY A 237 -4.88 6.48 12.86
N ALA A 238 -4.12 6.78 13.92
CA ALA A 238 -4.54 7.70 14.98
C ALA A 238 -5.02 9.07 14.45
N GLU A 239 -4.22 9.76 13.62
CA GLU A 239 -4.61 11.07 13.06
C GLU A 239 -5.76 10.99 12.05
N GLN A 240 -5.81 9.90 11.25
CA GLN A 240 -6.86 9.69 10.27
C GLN A 240 -8.20 9.46 10.96
N PHE A 241 -8.25 8.49 11.87
CA PHE A 241 -9.46 8.07 12.56
C PHE A 241 -9.94 9.10 13.58
N GLN A 242 -9.03 9.82 14.25
CA GLN A 242 -9.44 10.93 15.12
C GLN A 242 -10.25 11.98 14.35
N GLY A 243 -9.88 12.25 13.10
CA GLY A 243 -10.65 13.15 12.24
C GLY A 243 -12.07 12.67 11.94
N TYR A 244 -12.34 11.36 11.99
CA TYR A 244 -13.69 10.80 11.89
C TYR A 244 -14.40 10.84 13.24
N VAL A 245 -13.70 10.50 14.32
CA VAL A 245 -14.23 10.58 15.69
C VAL A 245 -14.73 11.99 16.01
N ASP A 246 -13.95 13.01 15.70
CA ASP A 246 -14.31 14.41 15.95
C ASP A 246 -15.56 14.85 15.16
N ARG A 247 -15.88 14.21 14.03
CA ARG A 247 -16.98 14.58 13.13
C ARG A 247 -18.24 13.76 13.34
N PHE A 248 -18.07 12.47 13.57
CA PHE A 248 -19.15 11.48 13.52
C PHE A 248 -19.28 10.68 14.82
N GLY A 249 -18.41 10.92 15.81
CA GLY A 249 -18.37 10.15 17.04
C GLY A 249 -17.61 8.82 16.91
N PRO A 250 -17.72 7.92 17.90
CA PRO A 250 -16.96 6.67 17.91
C PRO A 250 -17.28 5.78 16.70
N GLY A 251 -16.32 4.96 16.30
CA GLY A 251 -16.41 4.14 15.09
C GLY A 251 -15.68 2.82 15.20
N MET A 252 -15.55 2.14 14.06
CA MET A 252 -14.90 0.84 13.96
C MET A 252 -13.99 0.79 12.73
N VAL A 253 -12.87 0.08 12.84
CA VAL A 253 -11.97 -0.21 11.72
C VAL A 253 -11.83 -1.71 11.60
N VAL A 254 -12.06 -2.25 10.40
CA VAL A 254 -11.94 -3.68 10.09
C VAL A 254 -10.65 -3.92 9.33
N TYR A 255 -9.72 -4.67 9.91
CA TYR A 255 -8.47 -5.11 9.29
C TYR A 255 -8.58 -6.56 8.85
N TRP A 256 -9.05 -6.76 7.62
CA TRP A 256 -9.45 -8.07 7.10
C TRP A 256 -8.35 -9.14 7.04
N LEU A 257 -7.08 -8.72 7.09
CA LEU A 257 -5.95 -9.65 7.05
C LEU A 257 -5.35 -9.92 8.43
N GLY A 258 -6.01 -9.48 9.50
CA GLY A 258 -5.65 -9.75 10.89
C GLY A 258 -5.20 -8.51 11.67
N VAL A 259 -5.19 -8.66 12.99
CA VAL A 259 -4.79 -7.62 13.96
C VAL A 259 -3.78 -8.19 14.96
N VAL A 260 -2.90 -7.33 15.47
CA VAL A 260 -2.12 -7.64 16.67
C VAL A 260 -3.05 -7.62 17.89
N ASP A 261 -3.09 -8.71 18.64
CA ASP A 261 -4.06 -8.93 19.72
C ASP A 261 -4.03 -7.79 20.75
N GLU A 262 -2.84 -7.34 21.12
CA GLU A 262 -2.63 -6.25 22.07
C GLU A 262 -3.23 -4.92 21.59
N ILE A 263 -3.28 -4.67 20.28
CA ILE A 263 -3.93 -3.48 19.70
C ILE A 263 -5.45 -3.61 19.77
N ALA A 264 -5.98 -4.79 19.44
CA ALA A 264 -7.42 -5.05 19.53
C ALA A 264 -7.91 -4.91 20.98
N GLU A 265 -7.21 -5.53 21.93
CA GLU A 265 -7.49 -5.45 23.38
C GLU A 265 -7.42 -4.00 23.92
N GLU A 266 -6.43 -3.22 23.48
CA GLU A 266 -6.34 -1.80 23.85
C GLU A 266 -7.54 -1.00 23.30
N SER A 267 -7.90 -1.22 22.03
CA SER A 267 -9.02 -0.54 21.38
C SER A 267 -10.37 -0.83 22.06
N GLU A 268 -10.59 -2.09 22.45
CA GLU A 268 -11.80 -2.53 23.15
C GLU A 268 -11.93 -1.90 24.54
N SER A 269 -10.81 -1.73 25.25
CA SER A 269 -10.80 -1.23 26.63
C SER A 269 -10.78 0.29 26.75
N ARG A 270 -10.16 1.02 25.82
CA ARG A 270 -9.83 2.46 26.01
C ARG A 270 -9.96 3.38 24.79
N GLY A 271 -10.31 2.88 23.60
CA GLY A 271 -10.31 3.71 22.37
C GLY A 271 -11.70 4.10 21.87
N ASP A 272 -11.88 5.31 21.33
CA ASP A 272 -13.13 5.71 20.62
C ASP A 272 -13.34 4.96 19.28
N VAL A 273 -12.33 4.21 18.86
CA VAL A 273 -12.31 3.43 17.63
C VAL A 273 -12.08 1.97 18.00
N LEU A 274 -13.07 1.13 17.70
CA LEU A 274 -12.96 -0.31 17.86
C LEU A 274 -12.16 -0.90 16.70
N VAL A 275 -11.12 -1.69 16.99
CA VAL A 275 -10.31 -2.36 15.95
C VAL A 275 -10.62 -3.86 15.97
N VAL A 276 -11.05 -4.37 14.82
CA VAL A 276 -11.41 -5.78 14.63
C VAL A 276 -10.73 -6.36 13.39
N ASP A 277 -10.61 -7.68 13.32
CA ASP A 277 -10.04 -8.41 12.18
C ASP A 277 -11.07 -9.05 11.25
N ASP A 278 -12.35 -9.05 11.63
CA ASP A 278 -13.49 -9.36 10.76
C ASP A 278 -14.67 -8.46 11.17
N PHE A 279 -15.63 -8.32 10.26
CA PHE A 279 -16.90 -7.69 10.58
C PHE A 279 -17.69 -8.58 11.57
N PRO A 280 -18.21 -8.03 12.68
CA PRO A 280 -18.87 -8.80 13.73
C PRO A 280 -20.08 -9.59 13.26
N ASP A 281 -20.32 -10.75 13.87
CA ASP A 281 -21.49 -11.58 13.59
C ASP A 281 -22.80 -10.88 14.01
N GLU A 282 -23.94 -11.31 13.45
CA GLU A 282 -25.25 -10.74 13.78
C GLU A 282 -25.54 -10.72 15.30
N SER A 283 -25.07 -11.74 16.04
CA SER A 283 -25.24 -11.80 17.50
C SER A 283 -24.42 -10.76 18.27
N GLU A 284 -23.37 -10.23 17.68
CA GLU A 284 -22.52 -9.18 18.26
C GLU A 284 -23.00 -7.78 17.91
N VAL A 285 -23.92 -7.65 16.94
CA VAL A 285 -24.45 -6.38 16.44
C VAL A 285 -25.85 -6.11 17.00
N THR A 286 -25.98 -5.06 17.81
CA THR A 286 -27.27 -4.56 18.26
C THR A 286 -27.64 -3.29 17.51
N LYS A 287 -28.73 -3.33 16.74
CA LYS A 287 -29.29 -2.16 16.05
C LYS A 287 -29.95 -1.23 17.08
N LEU A 288 -29.47 -0.01 17.20
CA LEU A 288 -30.06 0.96 18.11
C LEU A 288 -31.36 1.50 17.53
N LYS A 289 -32.44 1.42 18.32
CA LYS A 289 -33.73 2.00 17.95
C LYS A 289 -33.77 3.43 18.45
N LEU A 290 -34.11 4.37 17.58
CA LEU A 290 -34.56 5.69 18.01
C LEU A 290 -35.93 5.53 18.65
N THR A 291 -35.99 5.46 19.98
CA THR A 291 -37.26 5.62 20.69
C THR A 291 -37.75 7.05 20.45
N PRO A 292 -38.98 7.27 19.94
CA PRO A 292 -39.54 8.60 19.86
C PRO A 292 -39.56 9.20 21.26
N ARG A 293 -39.11 10.46 21.39
CA ARG A 293 -39.29 11.21 22.63
C ARG A 293 -40.80 11.38 22.85
N VAL A 294 -41.30 10.76 23.92
CA VAL A 294 -42.68 10.91 24.41
C VAL A 294 -42.88 12.34 24.92
#